data_AF-A0A841JUL8-F1
#
_entry.id   AF-A0A841JUL8-F1
#
_cell.length_a   1.000
_cell.length_b   1.000
_cell.length_c   1.000
_cell.angle_alpha   90.00
_cell.angle_beta   90.00
_cell.angle_gamma   90.00
#
_symmetry.space_group_name_H-M   'P 1'
#
loop_
_entity.id
_entity.type
_entity.pdbx_description
1 polymer ?
#
loop_
_entity_poly.entity_id
_entity_poly.type
_entity_poly.pdbx_seq_one_letter_code
_entity_poly.pdbx_strand_id
1 'polypeptide(L)'
;MLLLFTVIGAPALFAQTAPTRGRKYVPPPDTAKITVVVTKETNGKPVENAAVIFHPMKDNKDEGNLELKTNEDGKAVIDVIPIGDTVRLQVIANGYQTFGDDYQITTDSKEIQVKLKRPARQYSIYEKHPDTQEGGADPAPAASKPPQQ
;
A
#
# COMPACT_ATOMS: atom_id res chain seq x y z
N MET A 1 -14.94 47.13 -77.93
CA MET A 1 -14.47 45.78 -78.28
C MET A 1 -13.16 45.56 -77.53
N LEU A 2 -13.25 45.12 -76.27
CA LEU A 2 -13.06 43.73 -75.85
C LEU A 2 -11.58 43.32 -75.89
N LEU A 3 -10.94 43.27 -74.71
CA LEU A 3 -10.22 42.08 -74.23
C LEU A 3 -9.65 42.35 -72.83
N LEU A 4 -10.35 41.82 -71.84
CA LEU A 4 -9.97 41.76 -70.43
C LEU A 4 -9.11 40.49 -70.27
N PHE A 5 -7.81 40.62 -69.98
CA PHE A 5 -6.97 39.50 -69.59
C PHE A 5 -6.82 39.48 -68.07
N THR A 6 -7.63 38.66 -67.41
CA THR A 6 -7.52 38.39 -65.96
C THR A 6 -6.44 37.33 -65.75
N VAL A 7 -5.29 37.74 -65.22
CA VAL A 7 -4.24 36.80 -64.76
C VAL A 7 -4.63 36.30 -63.38
N ILE A 8 -5.07 35.04 -63.30
CA ILE A 8 -5.31 34.34 -62.04
C ILE A 8 -3.94 33.82 -61.55
N GLY A 9 -3.29 34.56 -60.66
CA GLY A 9 -2.12 34.10 -59.93
C GLY A 9 -2.56 33.19 -58.78
N ALA A 10 -2.33 31.89 -58.90
CA ALA A 10 -2.57 30.94 -57.81
C ALA A 10 -1.57 31.19 -56.66
N PRO A 11 -2.01 31.42 -55.42
CA PRO A 11 -1.09 31.40 -54.29
C PRO A 11 -0.69 29.95 -54.03
N ALA A 12 0.58 29.62 -54.30
CA ALA A 12 1.15 28.36 -53.87
C ALA A 12 1.16 28.34 -52.33
N LEU A 13 0.25 27.54 -51.75
CA LEU A 13 0.29 27.16 -50.35
C LEU A 13 1.56 26.33 -50.12
N PHE A 14 2.61 26.97 -49.62
CA PHE A 14 3.72 26.24 -49.01
C PHE A 14 3.19 25.57 -47.74
N ALA A 15 2.88 24.28 -47.83
CA ALA A 15 2.64 23.44 -46.67
C ALA A 15 3.94 23.39 -45.85
N GLN A 16 3.99 24.12 -44.74
CA GLN A 16 5.06 23.95 -43.75
C GLN A 16 4.83 22.60 -43.05
N THR A 17 5.47 21.54 -43.57
CA THR A 17 5.55 20.26 -42.88
C THR A 17 6.46 20.44 -41.67
N ALA A 18 5.88 20.81 -40.52
CA ALA A 18 6.58 20.75 -39.26
C ALA A 18 7.03 19.29 -39.03
N PRO A 19 8.33 19.01 -38.79
CA PRO A 19 8.76 17.67 -38.47
C PRO A 19 8.14 17.28 -37.13
N THR A 20 7.19 16.35 -37.15
CA THR A 20 6.65 15.70 -35.95
C THR A 20 7.79 14.92 -35.31
N ARG A 21 8.55 15.58 -34.43
CA ARG A 21 9.55 14.92 -33.60
C ARG A 21 8.80 14.01 -32.64
N GLY A 22 8.71 12.72 -32.99
CA GLY A 22 8.10 11.70 -32.13
C GLY A 22 8.68 11.80 -30.71
N ARG A 23 7.84 11.62 -29.69
CA ARG A 23 8.30 11.59 -28.30
C ARG A 23 9.42 10.57 -28.19
N LYS A 24 10.59 10.99 -27.70
CA LYS A 24 11.69 10.07 -27.44
C LYS A 24 11.19 9.00 -26.49
N TYR A 25 11.34 7.73 -26.86
CA TYR A 25 11.04 6.62 -25.98
C TYR A 25 11.92 6.69 -24.73
N VAL A 26 11.31 6.56 -23.57
CA VAL A 26 11.99 6.40 -22.29
C VAL A 26 11.58 5.02 -21.77
N PRO A 27 12.51 4.08 -21.57
CA PRO A 27 12.18 2.76 -21.05
C PRO A 27 11.58 2.88 -19.63
N PRO A 28 10.66 1.98 -19.25
CA PRO A 28 10.18 1.90 -17.88
C PRO A 28 11.34 1.56 -16.91
N PRO A 29 11.22 1.92 -15.62
CA PRO A 29 12.22 1.57 -14.61
C PRO A 29 12.36 0.05 -14.45
N ASP A 30 13.54 -0.40 -14.01
CA ASP A 30 13.76 -1.78 -13.61
C ASP A 30 12.93 -2.11 -12.37
N THR A 31 12.31 -3.29 -12.35
CA THR A 31 11.43 -3.75 -11.26
C THR A 31 12.06 -4.87 -10.45
N ALA A 32 11.59 -5.04 -9.21
CA ALA A 32 12.05 -6.06 -8.28
C ALA A 32 11.02 -7.18 -8.11
N LYS A 33 11.52 -8.41 -7.98
CA LYS A 33 10.73 -9.58 -7.55
C LYS A 33 10.64 -9.64 -6.03
N ILE A 34 9.47 -9.30 -5.49
CA ILE A 34 9.16 -9.34 -4.07
C ILE A 34 8.37 -10.62 -3.76
N THR A 35 8.85 -11.40 -2.80
CA THR A 35 8.17 -12.59 -2.27
C THR A 35 7.79 -12.34 -0.82
N VAL A 36 6.49 -12.34 -0.53
CA VAL A 36 5.97 -12.24 0.83
C VAL A 36 5.60 -13.62 1.32
N VAL A 37 6.17 -14.04 2.43
CA VAL A 37 5.90 -15.33 3.09
C VAL A 37 5.15 -15.07 4.39
N VAL A 38 3.89 -15.50 4.46
CA VAL A 38 2.99 -15.24 5.57
C VAL A 38 2.81 -16.51 6.40
N THR A 39 3.18 -16.40 7.68
CA THR A 39 3.11 -17.50 8.64
C THR A 39 2.36 -17.09 9.91
N LYS A 40 1.83 -18.07 10.64
CA LYS A 40 1.22 -17.85 11.95
C LYS A 40 2.32 -17.67 12.98
N GLU A 41 2.22 -16.63 13.82
CA GLU A 41 3.18 -16.41 14.90
C GLU A 41 3.22 -17.60 15.89
N THR A 42 2.08 -18.25 16.12
CA THR A 42 1.95 -19.29 17.17
C THR A 42 2.63 -20.62 16.84
N ASN A 43 2.71 -21.00 15.56
CA ASN A 43 3.20 -22.33 15.17
C ASN A 43 3.99 -22.34 13.84
N GLY A 44 4.23 -21.19 13.24
CA GLY A 44 4.98 -21.06 11.98
C GLY A 44 4.30 -21.66 10.75
N LYS A 45 3.07 -22.19 10.87
CA LYS A 45 2.35 -22.74 9.71
C LYS A 45 2.01 -21.64 8.70
N PRO A 46 2.00 -21.93 7.40
CA PRO A 46 1.60 -20.96 6.39
C PRO A 46 0.15 -20.50 6.59
N VAL A 47 -0.10 -19.26 6.18
CA VAL A 47 -1.45 -18.68 6.12
C VAL A 47 -1.81 -18.52 4.66
N GLU A 48 -2.67 -19.41 4.17
CA GLU A 48 -3.25 -19.35 2.83
C GLU A 48 -4.36 -18.29 2.76
N ASN A 49 -4.60 -17.75 1.56
CA ASN A 49 -5.69 -16.79 1.27
C ASN A 49 -5.63 -15.50 2.11
N ALA A 50 -4.49 -15.19 2.74
CA ALA A 50 -4.22 -13.88 3.30
C ALA A 50 -4.14 -12.86 2.16
N ALA A 51 -4.85 -11.74 2.31
CA ALA A 51 -4.76 -10.59 1.42
C ALA A 51 -3.47 -9.82 1.73
N VAL A 52 -2.61 -9.71 0.74
CA VAL A 52 -1.33 -9.01 0.77
C VAL A 52 -1.47 -7.79 -0.13
N ILE A 53 -1.50 -6.61 0.48
CA ILE A 53 -1.73 -5.34 -0.18
C ILE A 53 -0.39 -4.59 -0.21
N PHE A 54 0.05 -4.26 -1.40
CA PHE A 54 1.26 -3.48 -1.66
C PHE A 54 0.85 -2.06 -2.02
N HIS A 55 1.34 -1.11 -1.25
CA HIS A 55 1.19 0.33 -1.49
C HIS A 55 2.54 0.90 -1.94
N PRO A 56 2.83 0.97 -3.25
CA PRO A 56 4.02 1.66 -3.75
C PRO A 56 3.96 3.15 -3.39
N MET A 57 5.05 3.64 -2.80
CA MET A 57 5.21 5.03 -2.38
C MET A 57 6.32 5.67 -3.21
N LYS A 58 5.95 6.67 -4.01
CA LYS A 58 6.89 7.49 -4.78
C LYS A 58 6.89 8.91 -4.25
N ASP A 59 8.07 9.43 -3.88
CA ASP A 59 8.20 10.78 -3.29
C ASP A 59 7.23 11.02 -2.11
N ASN A 60 7.01 10.01 -1.27
CA ASN A 60 6.03 10.00 -0.17
C ASN A 60 4.55 10.09 -0.59
N LYS A 61 4.23 9.85 -1.87
CA LYS A 61 2.87 9.77 -2.37
C LYS A 61 2.51 8.32 -2.68
N ASP A 62 1.34 7.92 -2.23
CA ASP A 62 0.75 6.61 -2.54
C ASP A 62 0.33 6.59 -4.02
N GLU A 63 0.88 5.65 -4.80
CA GLU A 63 0.56 5.49 -6.24
C GLU A 63 -0.59 4.49 -6.48
N GLY A 64 -1.30 4.09 -5.43
CA GLY A 64 -2.39 3.12 -5.46
C GLY A 64 -2.02 1.83 -4.75
N ASN A 65 -2.80 0.78 -4.98
CA ASN A 65 -2.54 -0.52 -4.36
C ASN A 65 -2.59 -1.67 -5.36
N LEU A 66 -1.82 -2.70 -5.03
CA LEU A 66 -1.81 -4.00 -5.70
C LEU A 66 -2.14 -5.04 -4.63
N GLU A 67 -3.20 -5.82 -4.84
CA GLU A 67 -3.59 -6.87 -3.89
C GLU A 67 -3.34 -8.24 -4.50
N LEU A 68 -2.66 -9.10 -3.76
CA LEU A 68 -2.48 -10.51 -4.06
C LEU A 68 -2.93 -11.36 -2.88
N LYS A 69 -3.36 -12.59 -3.16
CA LYS A 69 -3.63 -13.59 -2.12
C LYS A 69 -2.48 -14.59 -2.03
N THR A 70 -2.19 -15.00 -0.82
CA THR A 70 -1.21 -16.06 -0.56
C THR A 70 -1.73 -17.42 -1.01
N ASN A 71 -0.83 -18.25 -1.54
CA ASN A 71 -1.09 -19.64 -1.91
C ASN A 71 -1.01 -20.61 -0.71
N GLU A 72 -1.08 -21.93 -0.95
CA GLU A 72 -1.04 -22.98 0.08
C GLU A 72 0.24 -22.94 0.94
N ASP A 73 1.35 -22.48 0.38
CA ASP A 73 2.63 -22.27 1.08
C ASP A 73 2.67 -20.95 1.86
N GLY A 74 1.59 -20.18 1.86
CA GLY A 74 1.51 -18.85 2.47
C GLY A 74 2.29 -17.78 1.70
N LYS A 75 2.55 -17.97 0.40
CA LYS A 75 3.38 -17.08 -0.41
C LYS A 75 2.56 -16.22 -1.36
N ALA A 76 2.93 -14.94 -1.47
CA ALA A 76 2.49 -14.02 -2.52
C ALA A 76 3.72 -13.42 -3.22
N VAL A 77 3.72 -13.38 -4.55
CA VAL A 77 4.87 -12.93 -5.35
C VAL A 77 4.43 -11.84 -6.32
N ILE A 78 5.18 -10.75 -6.37
CA ILE A 78 4.95 -9.62 -7.27
C ILE A 78 6.27 -9.15 -7.90
N ASP A 79 6.24 -8.67 -9.14
CA ASP A 79 7.41 -8.30 -9.95
C ASP A 79 7.29 -6.92 -10.62
N VAL A 80 6.28 -6.12 -10.24
CA VAL A 80 5.97 -4.82 -10.88
C VAL A 80 6.44 -3.60 -10.09
N ILE A 81 7.06 -3.78 -8.92
CA ILE A 81 7.49 -2.67 -8.05
C ILE A 81 8.88 -2.18 -8.51
N PRO A 82 9.07 -0.89 -8.84
CA PRO A 82 10.36 -0.35 -9.23
C PRO A 82 11.44 -0.48 -8.15
N ILE A 83 12.68 -0.72 -8.57
CA ILE A 83 13.85 -0.69 -7.68
C ILE A 83 14.13 0.76 -7.28
N GLY A 84 14.33 0.99 -5.98
CA GLY A 84 14.58 2.30 -5.37
C GLY A 84 13.38 2.84 -4.59
N ASP A 85 12.17 2.37 -4.90
CA ASP A 85 10.94 2.82 -4.25
C ASP A 85 10.74 2.17 -2.87
N THR A 86 9.87 2.79 -2.07
CA THR A 86 9.39 2.21 -0.80
C THR A 86 8.03 1.58 -1.03
N VAL A 87 7.82 0.39 -0.51
CA VAL A 87 6.52 -0.26 -0.50
C VAL A 87 6.00 -0.38 0.93
N ARG A 88 4.80 0.15 1.16
CA ARG A 88 4.07 -0.12 2.39
C ARG A 88 3.30 -1.42 2.21
N LEU A 89 3.65 -2.41 3.02
CA LEU A 89 3.05 -3.74 2.98
C LEU A 89 1.98 -3.83 4.05
N GLN A 90 0.77 -4.21 3.66
CA GLN A 90 -0.31 -4.54 4.58
C GLN A 90 -0.77 -5.98 4.35
N VAL A 91 -0.87 -6.77 5.42
CA VAL A 91 -1.35 -8.17 5.33
C VAL A 91 -2.56 -8.36 6.23
N ILE A 92 -3.64 -8.85 5.65
CA ILE A 92 -4.92 -9.09 6.31
C ILE A 92 -5.31 -10.56 6.14
N ALA A 93 -5.66 -11.22 7.23
CA ALA A 93 -6.24 -12.55 7.21
C ALA A 93 -7.28 -12.68 8.32
N ASN A 94 -8.31 -13.48 8.07
CA ASN A 94 -9.38 -13.70 9.03
C ASN A 94 -8.86 -14.32 10.34
N GLY A 95 -9.25 -13.73 11.48
CA GLY A 95 -8.85 -14.22 12.80
C GLY A 95 -7.43 -13.85 13.22
N TYR A 96 -6.81 -12.88 12.53
CA TYR A 96 -5.50 -12.30 12.86
C TYR A 96 -5.59 -10.77 12.94
N GLN A 97 -4.64 -10.18 13.65
CA GLN A 97 -4.39 -8.74 13.61
C GLN A 97 -3.77 -8.37 12.25
N THR A 98 -4.18 -7.24 11.68
CA THR A 98 -3.57 -6.67 10.48
C THR A 98 -2.10 -6.36 10.72
N PHE A 99 -1.24 -6.83 9.83
CA PHE A 99 0.17 -6.46 9.78
C PHE A 99 0.36 -5.28 8.83
N GLY A 100 1.25 -4.34 9.20
CA GLY A 100 1.59 -3.17 8.40
C GLY A 100 3.04 -2.77 8.65
N ASP A 101 3.85 -2.64 7.60
CA ASP A 101 5.26 -2.25 7.69
C ASP A 101 5.77 -1.67 6.35
N ASP A 102 6.79 -0.83 6.39
CA ASP A 102 7.34 -0.13 5.22
C ASP A 102 8.70 -0.73 4.83
N TYR A 103 8.87 -1.11 3.56
CA TYR A 103 10.09 -1.74 3.06
C TYR A 103 10.70 -0.93 1.91
N GLN A 104 11.98 -0.58 2.05
CA GLN A 104 12.76 -0.06 0.93
C GLN A 104 13.23 -1.21 0.02
N ILE A 105 12.96 -1.07 -1.28
CA ILE A 105 13.31 -2.05 -2.31
C ILE A 105 14.60 -1.60 -2.99
N THR A 106 15.73 -2.10 -2.53
CA THR A 106 17.06 -1.69 -3.03
C THR A 106 17.71 -2.73 -3.95
N THR A 107 17.11 -3.91 -4.06
CA THR A 107 17.62 -5.06 -4.80
C THR A 107 16.59 -5.54 -5.81
N ASP A 108 17.06 -6.31 -6.79
CA ASP A 108 16.24 -6.98 -7.81
C ASP A 108 15.33 -8.07 -7.24
N SER A 109 15.67 -8.63 -6.09
CA SER A 109 14.84 -9.57 -5.36
C SER A 109 14.82 -9.30 -3.86
N LYS A 110 13.63 -9.43 -3.25
CA LYS A 110 13.41 -9.26 -1.81
C LYS A 110 12.46 -10.33 -1.30
N GLU A 111 12.83 -11.00 -0.22
CA GLU A 111 11.92 -11.85 0.56
C GLU A 111 11.51 -11.13 1.84
N ILE A 112 10.21 -11.11 2.14
CA ILE A 112 9.63 -10.50 3.33
C ILE A 112 8.89 -11.58 4.12
N GLN A 113 9.32 -11.82 5.37
CA GLN A 113 8.70 -12.80 6.25
C GLN A 113 7.74 -12.11 7.22
N VAL A 114 6.45 -12.41 7.08
CA VAL A 114 5.39 -11.84 7.90
C VAL A 114 4.87 -12.90 8.88
N LYS A 115 4.81 -12.54 10.16
CA LYS A 115 4.22 -13.38 11.21
C LYS A 115 2.92 -12.73 11.71
N LEU A 116 1.79 -13.36 11.41
CA LEU A 116 0.48 -12.85 11.81
C LEU A 116 0.17 -13.22 13.26
N LYS A 117 -0.20 -12.21 14.04
CA LYS A 117 -0.56 -12.31 15.46
C LYS A 117 -2.06 -12.52 15.63
N ARG A 118 -2.47 -13.15 16.73
CA ARG A 118 -3.89 -13.22 17.10
C ARG A 118 -4.37 -11.84 17.56
N PRO A 119 -5.66 -11.49 17.36
CA PRO A 119 -6.24 -10.28 17.94
C PRO A 119 -5.98 -10.24 19.45
N ALA A 120 -5.45 -9.12 19.94
CA ALA A 120 -5.22 -8.92 21.35
C ALA A 120 -6.56 -8.82 22.10
N ARG A 121 -6.53 -9.10 23.41
CA ARG A 121 -7.67 -8.79 24.28
C ARG A 121 -7.93 -7.29 24.26
N GLN A 122 -9.18 -6.91 24.43
CA GLN A 122 -9.55 -5.51 24.59
C GLN A 122 -8.82 -4.92 25.80
N TYR A 123 -8.18 -3.76 25.61
CA TYR A 123 -7.58 -3.01 26.70
C TYR A 123 -8.68 -2.49 27.62
N SER A 124 -8.61 -2.82 28.91
CA SER A 124 -9.51 -2.29 29.94
C SER A 124 -8.71 -1.44 30.91
N ILE A 125 -9.21 -0.23 31.21
CA ILE A 125 -8.59 0.69 32.17
C ILE A 125 -8.80 0.27 33.64
N TYR A 126 -9.62 -0.75 33.87
CA TYR A 126 -9.96 -1.28 35.19
C TYR A 126 -9.15 -2.54 35.56
N GLU A 127 -8.38 -3.10 34.61
CA GLU A 127 -7.39 -4.13 34.91
C GLU A 127 -6.09 -3.47 35.38
N LYS A 128 -5.48 -4.00 36.45
CA LYS A 128 -4.14 -3.56 36.89
C LYS A 128 -3.11 -4.03 35.86
N HIS A 129 -2.53 -3.10 35.13
CA HIS A 129 -1.41 -3.35 34.22
C HIS A 129 -0.09 -2.98 34.92
N PRO A 130 1.02 -3.69 34.64
CA PRO A 130 2.31 -3.44 35.32
C PRO A 130 2.87 -2.03 35.09
N ASP A 131 2.39 -1.30 34.08
CA ASP A 131 2.85 0.05 33.71
C ASP A 131 1.94 1.19 34.20
N THR A 132 0.87 0.90 34.97
CA THR A 132 0.06 1.98 35.58
C THR A 132 0.76 2.54 36.81
N GLN A 133 1.37 3.73 36.69
CA GLN A 133 1.63 4.58 37.86
C GLN A 133 0.28 4.90 38.53
N GLU A 134 0.15 4.49 39.79
CA GLU A 134 -1.04 4.74 40.62
C GLU A 134 -1.28 6.24 40.77
N GLY A 135 -2.21 6.76 39.97
CA GLY A 135 -2.63 8.15 39.97
C GLY A 135 -4.14 8.26 40.03
N GLY A 136 -4.73 7.91 41.17
CA GLY A 136 -6.16 8.09 41.41
C GLY A 136 -6.55 7.53 42.77
N ALA A 137 -6.69 8.40 43.77
CA ALA A 137 -7.22 8.03 45.08
C ALA A 137 -8.64 7.47 44.93
N ASP A 138 -8.87 6.27 45.46
CA ASP A 138 -10.19 5.65 45.53
C ASP A 138 -11.16 6.57 46.29
N PRO A 139 -12.33 6.95 45.73
CA PRO A 139 -13.39 7.45 46.58
C PRO A 139 -13.90 6.27 47.41
N ALA A 140 -13.78 6.42 48.73
CA ALA A 140 -14.22 5.45 49.73
C ALA A 140 -15.64 4.93 49.47
N PRO A 141 -15.94 3.66 49.80
CA PRO A 141 -17.28 3.10 49.60
C PRO A 141 -18.28 3.82 50.49
N ALA A 142 -19.15 4.65 49.88
CA ALA A 142 -20.29 5.23 50.57
C ALA A 142 -21.28 4.11 50.92
N ALA A 143 -21.37 3.82 52.22
CA ALA A 143 -22.28 2.87 52.80
C ALA A 143 -23.75 3.14 52.42
N SER A 144 -24.44 2.08 52.03
CA SER A 144 -25.88 2.01 51.78
C SER A 144 -26.71 2.44 52.99
N LYS A 145 -27.75 3.26 52.78
CA LYS A 145 -28.99 3.23 53.59
C LYS A 145 -30.22 3.37 52.68
N PRO A 146 -31.29 2.57 52.90
CA PRO A 146 -32.51 2.61 52.10
C PRO A 146 -33.55 3.59 52.68
N PRO A 147 -34.41 4.19 51.86
CA PRO A 147 -35.76 4.64 52.26
C PRO A 147 -36.80 3.72 51.59
N GLN A 148 -37.54 2.84 52.27
CA GLN A 148 -38.71 3.08 53.14
C GLN A 148 -39.79 4.00 52.52
N GLN A 149 -40.83 3.33 52.00
CA GLN A 149 -42.19 3.74 51.59
C GLN A 149 -42.35 4.78 50.49
#